data_AF-A0A7J4IZD2-F1
#
_entry.id   AF-A0A7J4IZD2-F1
#
_cell.length_a   1.000
_cell.length_b   1.000
_cell.length_c   1.000
_cell.angle_alpha   90.00
_cell.angle_beta   90.00
_cell.angle_gamma   90.00
#
_symmetry.space_group_name_H-M   'P 1'
#
loop_
_entity.id
_entity.type
_entity.pdbx_description
1 polymer ?
#
loop_
_entity_poly.entity_id
_entity_poly.type
_entity_poly.pdbx_seq_one_letter_code
_entity_poly.pdbx_strand_id
1 'polypeptide(L)'
;MNDKRVRRVAARILKVGESKVWISPRSASKLKEAMTKEDVRSLIKERIIKKRRDALQSRGRARILIAKKARGRRRGKGKRTGTKNARKGGKRNWMSNVRAQRRVLAEMNAKGVKFKKPMRHIYLMIKGNYFKGKKYLLAMAENEGGKK
;
A
#
# COMPACT_ATOMS: atom_id res chain seq x y z
N MET A 1 -13.91 -21.09 -38.70
CA MET A 1 -12.64 -21.80 -38.49
C MET A 1 -12.28 -21.74 -37.01
N ASN A 2 -12.31 -22.88 -36.31
CA ASN A 2 -12.37 -22.93 -34.85
C ASN A 2 -11.10 -23.59 -34.28
N ASP A 3 -9.99 -22.87 -34.29
CA ASP A 3 -8.67 -23.40 -33.89
C ASP A 3 -8.50 -23.44 -32.36
N LYS A 4 -9.52 -23.93 -31.64
CA LYS A 4 -9.57 -24.06 -30.17
C LYS A 4 -8.41 -24.90 -29.66
N ARG A 5 -8.02 -25.95 -30.38
CA ARG A 5 -6.89 -26.83 -30.03
C ARG A 5 -5.57 -26.07 -30.01
N VAL A 6 -5.21 -25.44 -31.12
CA VAL A 6 -3.94 -24.69 -31.26
C VAL A 6 -3.90 -23.55 -30.26
N ARG A 7 -5.02 -22.83 -30.10
CA ARG A 7 -5.16 -21.75 -29.11
C ARG A 7 -4.93 -22.25 -27.67
N ARG A 8 -5.48 -23.40 -27.29
CA ARG A 8 -5.29 -24.02 -25.98
C ARG A 8 -3.83 -24.45 -25.75
N VAL A 9 -3.21 -25.08 -26.74
CA VAL A 9 -1.81 -25.51 -26.66
C VAL A 9 -0.88 -24.30 -26.56
N ALA A 10 -1.09 -23.28 -27.39
CA ALA A 10 -0.35 -22.03 -27.34
C ALA A 10 -0.52 -21.30 -26.01
N ALA A 11 -1.73 -21.27 -25.45
CA ALA A 11 -2.02 -20.69 -24.14
C ALA A 11 -1.23 -21.39 -23.02
N ARG A 12 -1.16 -22.74 -23.03
CA ARG A 12 -0.36 -23.53 -22.08
C ARG A 12 1.14 -23.27 -22.23
N ILE A 13 1.65 -23.20 -23.47
CA ILE A 13 3.06 -22.91 -23.74
C ILE A 13 3.44 -21.50 -23.29
N LEU A 14 2.60 -20.50 -23.58
CA LEU A 14 2.81 -19.09 -23.23
C LEU A 14 2.43 -18.76 -21.77
N LYS A 15 1.90 -19.73 -21.01
CA LYS A 15 1.40 -19.56 -19.63
C LYS A 15 0.40 -18.39 -19.51
N VAL A 16 -0.55 -18.30 -20.44
CA VAL A 16 -1.63 -17.30 -20.44
C VAL A 16 -3.00 -17.96 -20.67
N GLY A 17 -4.09 -17.23 -20.43
CA GLY A 17 -5.42 -17.69 -20.82
C GLY A 17 -5.64 -17.66 -22.34
N GLU A 18 -6.53 -18.51 -22.85
CA GLU A 18 -6.84 -18.63 -24.29
C GLU A 18 -7.25 -17.30 -24.94
N SER A 19 -7.92 -16.42 -24.18
CA SER A 19 -8.34 -15.09 -24.62
C SER A 19 -7.17 -14.14 -24.90
N LYS A 20 -5.99 -14.38 -24.32
CA LYS A 20 -4.78 -13.58 -24.54
C LYS A 20 -3.93 -14.07 -25.71
N VAL A 21 -4.31 -15.17 -26.37
CA VAL A 21 -3.62 -15.64 -27.56
C VAL A 21 -4.15 -14.88 -28.78
N TRP A 22 -3.27 -14.18 -29.47
CA TRP A 22 -3.55 -13.57 -30.77
C TRP A 22 -2.97 -14.47 -31.86
N ILE A 23 -3.75 -14.67 -32.91
CA ILE A 23 -3.40 -15.50 -34.06
C ILE A 23 -3.57 -14.64 -35.30
N SER A 24 -2.57 -14.65 -36.19
CA SER A 24 -2.62 -13.91 -37.46
C SER A 24 -3.72 -14.47 -38.37
N PRO A 25 -4.63 -13.64 -38.91
CA PRO A 25 -5.68 -14.10 -39.82
C PRO A 25 -5.15 -14.48 -41.21
N ARG A 26 -3.95 -14.02 -41.59
CA ARG A 26 -3.38 -14.23 -42.93
C ARG A 26 -2.71 -15.60 -43.11
N SER A 27 -2.43 -16.32 -42.03
CA SER A 27 -1.65 -17.57 -42.05
C SER A 27 -2.51 -18.78 -41.67
N ALA A 28 -3.77 -18.78 -42.10
CA ALA A 28 -4.76 -19.81 -41.76
C ALA A 28 -4.34 -21.22 -42.24
N SER A 29 -3.65 -21.35 -43.38
CA SER A 29 -3.13 -22.62 -43.89
C SER A 29 -2.11 -23.25 -42.94
N LYS A 30 -1.08 -22.48 -42.57
CA LYS A 30 -0.03 -22.90 -41.61
C LYS A 30 -0.56 -23.29 -40.23
N LEU A 31 -1.69 -22.70 -39.82
CA LEU A 31 -2.37 -23.05 -38.55
C LEU A 31 -3.07 -24.40 -38.60
N LYS A 32 -3.56 -24.82 -39.78
CA LYS A 32 -4.19 -26.14 -39.96
C LYS A 32 -3.16 -27.26 -39.98
N GLU A 33 -1.99 -27.01 -40.56
CA GLU A 33 -0.87 -27.95 -40.64
C GLU A 33 -0.21 -28.22 -39.27
N ALA A 34 -0.35 -27.31 -38.30
CA ALA A 34 0.23 -27.48 -36.98
C ALA A 34 -0.48 -28.57 -36.15
N MET A 35 0.19 -29.70 -35.95
CA MET A 35 -0.33 -30.85 -35.20
C MET A 35 0.37 -31.08 -33.87
N THR A 36 1.67 -30.81 -33.78
CA THR A 36 2.49 -31.07 -32.58
C THR A 36 2.65 -29.82 -31.71
N LYS A 37 3.20 -29.99 -30.49
CA LYS A 37 3.51 -28.83 -29.62
C LYS A 37 4.69 -28.05 -30.18
N GLU A 38 5.62 -28.73 -30.82
CA GLU A 38 6.82 -28.20 -31.44
C GLU A 38 6.45 -27.26 -32.60
N ASP A 39 5.48 -27.64 -33.45
CA ASP A 39 4.95 -26.78 -34.52
C ASP A 39 4.36 -25.48 -33.95
N VAL A 40 3.60 -25.59 -32.84
CA VAL A 40 3.04 -24.40 -32.16
C VAL A 40 4.15 -23.52 -31.59
N ARG A 41 5.27 -24.08 -31.11
CA ARG A 41 6.44 -23.29 -30.70
C ARG A 41 7.09 -22.58 -31.89
N SER A 42 7.20 -23.24 -33.03
CA SER A 42 7.71 -22.64 -34.28
C SER A 42 6.82 -21.49 -34.74
N LEU A 43 5.49 -21.65 -34.72
CA LEU A 43 4.53 -20.58 -35.06
C LEU A 43 4.58 -19.38 -34.09
N ILE A 44 4.92 -19.61 -32.81
CA ILE A 44 5.18 -18.53 -31.84
C ILE A 44 6.49 -17.81 -32.19
N LYS A 45 7.55 -18.55 -32.54
CA LYS A 45 8.85 -18.00 -32.94
C LYS A 45 8.73 -17.15 -34.21
N GLU A 46 7.96 -17.62 -35.19
CA GLU A 46 7.62 -16.89 -36.43
C GLU A 46 6.64 -15.72 -36.21
N ARG A 47 6.19 -15.48 -34.97
CA ARG A 47 5.26 -14.39 -34.62
C ARG A 47 3.88 -14.50 -35.31
N ILE A 48 3.49 -15.68 -35.76
CA ILE A 48 2.13 -15.97 -36.25
C ILE A 48 1.17 -16.06 -35.07
N ILE A 49 1.63 -16.66 -33.96
CA ILE A 49 0.93 -16.70 -32.67
C ILE A 49 1.65 -15.76 -31.69
N LYS A 50 0.91 -14.86 -31.05
CA LYS A 50 1.46 -13.87 -30.09
C LYS A 50 0.62 -13.81 -28.82
N LYS A 51 1.25 -13.41 -27.72
CA LYS A 51 0.54 -12.95 -26.52
C LYS A 51 0.02 -11.52 -26.75
N ARG A 52 -1.28 -11.29 -26.58
CA ARG A 52 -1.89 -9.95 -26.49
C ARG A 52 -1.35 -9.24 -25.26
N ARG A 53 -1.10 -7.94 -25.36
CA ARG A 53 -0.73 -7.12 -24.21
C ARG A 53 -1.87 -7.13 -23.19
N ASP A 54 -1.51 -7.09 -21.91
CA ASP A 54 -2.48 -7.05 -20.84
C ASP A 54 -3.21 -5.71 -20.82
N ALA A 55 -4.51 -5.72 -20.55
CA ALA A 55 -5.28 -4.50 -20.33
C ALA A 55 -4.83 -3.86 -19.00
N LEU A 56 -4.00 -2.83 -19.08
CA LEU A 56 -3.50 -2.11 -17.92
C LEU A 56 -4.52 -1.08 -17.45
N GLN A 57 -4.95 -1.18 -16.20
CA GLN A 57 -5.83 -0.18 -15.59
C GLN A 57 -4.99 0.96 -14.99
N SER A 58 -5.14 2.17 -15.52
CA SER A 58 -4.41 3.33 -15.03
C SER A 58 -4.84 3.72 -13.62
N ARG A 59 -3.87 3.97 -12.74
CA ARG A 59 -4.08 4.54 -11.40
C ARG A 59 -3.92 6.06 -11.33
N GLY A 60 -3.79 6.75 -12.46
CA GLY A 60 -3.50 8.19 -12.53
C GLY A 60 -4.50 9.04 -11.73
N ARG A 61 -5.81 8.87 -11.97
CA ARG A 61 -6.89 9.58 -11.25
C ARG A 61 -6.86 9.32 -9.74
N ALA A 62 -6.60 8.07 -9.33
CA ALA A 62 -6.50 7.70 -7.93
C ALA A 62 -5.30 8.39 -7.24
N ARG A 63 -4.13 8.43 -7.90
CA ARG A 63 -2.92 9.11 -7.38
C ARG A 63 -3.16 10.61 -7.19
N ILE A 64 -3.77 11.28 -8.17
CA ILE A 64 -4.12 12.70 -8.07
C ILE A 64 -5.05 12.95 -6.87
N LEU A 65 -6.03 12.07 -6.66
CA LEU A 65 -6.96 12.17 -5.53
C LEU A 65 -6.27 11.94 -4.18
N ILE A 66 -5.33 10.98 -4.09
CA ILE A 66 -4.52 10.74 -2.89
C ILE A 66 -3.67 11.98 -2.57
N ALA A 67 -3.01 12.58 -3.57
CA ALA A 67 -2.22 13.80 -3.37
C ALA A 67 -3.08 14.98 -2.88
N LYS A 68 -4.28 15.16 -3.45
CA LYS A 68 -5.24 16.17 -2.97
C LYS A 68 -5.67 15.91 -1.51
N LYS A 69 -5.94 14.64 -1.13
CA LYS A 69 -6.29 14.25 0.24
C LYS A 69 -5.14 14.44 1.24
N ALA A 70 -3.90 14.18 0.82
CA ALA A 70 -2.70 14.38 1.63
C ALA A 70 -2.52 15.86 2.02
N ARG A 71 -2.77 16.78 1.07
CA ARG A 71 -2.81 18.23 1.30
C ARG A 71 -4.03 18.72 2.10
N GLY A 72 -4.87 17.82 2.61
CA GLY A 72 -6.06 18.16 3.39
C GLY A 72 -7.33 18.47 2.59
N ARG A 73 -7.26 18.56 1.26
CA ARG A 73 -8.43 18.80 0.39
C ARG A 73 -9.34 17.55 0.34
N ARG A 74 -10.61 17.70 -0.05
CA ARG A 74 -11.59 16.59 -0.21
C ARG A 74 -11.87 15.81 1.10
N ARG A 75 -11.77 16.44 2.28
CA ARG A 75 -12.01 15.84 3.61
C ARG A 75 -13.12 16.53 4.44
N GLY A 76 -13.93 17.39 3.82
CA GLY A 76 -15.03 18.12 4.46
C GLY A 76 -16.18 17.21 4.93
N LYS A 77 -17.12 17.75 5.73
CA LYS A 77 -18.21 16.96 6.36
C LYS A 77 -19.03 16.15 5.34
N GLY A 78 -19.47 16.76 4.23
CA GLY A 78 -20.24 16.09 3.18
C GLY A 78 -19.48 15.06 2.33
N LYS A 79 -18.16 14.88 2.53
CA LYS A 79 -17.38 13.79 1.90
C LYS A 79 -17.04 12.67 2.87
N ARG A 80 -17.46 12.79 4.14
CA ARG A 80 -17.22 11.78 5.17
C ARG A 80 -18.39 10.82 5.18
N THR A 81 -18.08 9.53 5.14
CA THR A 81 -19.02 8.45 5.39
C THR A 81 -18.57 7.68 6.63
N GLY A 82 -19.53 7.15 7.39
CA GLY A 82 -19.27 6.42 8.64
C GLY A 82 -18.97 7.29 9.87
N THR A 83 -19.14 6.68 11.04
CA THR A 83 -18.98 7.34 12.35
C THR A 83 -17.54 7.79 12.61
N LYS A 84 -17.34 8.71 13.57
CA LYS A 84 -16.00 9.16 13.96
C LYS A 84 -15.12 8.00 14.44
N ASN A 85 -15.69 7.08 15.21
CA ASN A 85 -14.99 5.92 15.76
C ASN A 85 -14.58 4.92 14.66
N ALA A 86 -15.42 4.70 13.64
CA ALA A 86 -15.08 3.84 12.50
C ALA A 86 -13.92 4.42 11.67
N ARG A 87 -13.91 5.73 11.42
CA ARG A 87 -12.85 6.40 10.65
C ARG A 87 -11.52 6.50 11.41
N LYS A 88 -11.57 6.73 12.73
CA LYS A 88 -10.39 6.83 13.58
C LYS A 88 -10.74 6.43 15.02
N GLY A 89 -10.51 5.17 15.36
CA GLY A 89 -10.91 4.58 16.64
C GLY A 89 -10.28 5.25 17.86
N GLY A 90 -11.08 5.48 18.91
CA GLY A 90 -10.63 6.13 20.15
C GLY A 90 -9.48 5.39 20.82
N LYS A 91 -9.62 4.08 21.03
CA LYS A 91 -8.58 3.21 21.61
C LYS A 91 -7.28 3.24 20.81
N ARG A 92 -7.37 3.16 19.47
CA ARG A 92 -6.19 3.21 18.59
C ARG A 92 -5.44 4.54 18.72
N ASN A 93 -6.15 5.65 18.83
CA ASN A 93 -5.54 6.97 19.03
C ASN A 93 -4.87 7.08 20.39
N TRP A 94 -5.54 6.66 21.45
CA TRP A 94 -4.99 6.67 22.79
C TRP A 94 -3.71 5.83 22.86
N MET A 95 -3.73 4.60 22.33
CA MET A 95 -2.55 3.74 22.24
C MET A 95 -1.41 4.40 21.47
N SER A 96 -1.69 5.02 20.31
CA SER A 96 -0.67 5.70 19.51
C SER A 96 -0.05 6.89 20.25
N ASN A 97 -0.85 7.67 20.97
CA ASN A 97 -0.39 8.83 21.73
C ASN A 97 0.47 8.40 22.93
N VAL A 98 -0.02 7.46 23.75
CA VAL A 98 0.69 6.95 24.93
C VAL A 98 2.01 6.30 24.55
N ARG A 99 2.04 5.49 23.48
CA ARG A 99 3.28 4.85 23.00
C ARG A 99 4.29 5.88 22.50
N ALA A 100 3.84 6.91 21.77
CA ALA A 100 4.72 7.97 21.31
C ALA A 100 5.32 8.77 22.48
N GLN A 101 4.53 9.09 23.50
CA GLN A 101 5.00 9.79 24.70
C GLN A 101 5.99 8.94 25.50
N ARG A 102 5.69 7.66 25.73
CA ARG A 102 6.60 6.75 26.45
C ARG A 102 7.92 6.53 25.72
N ARG A 103 7.89 6.46 24.38
CA ARG A 103 9.10 6.37 23.57
C ARG A 103 9.99 7.61 23.76
N VAL A 104 9.39 8.80 23.63
CA VAL A 104 10.12 10.07 23.85
C VAL A 104 10.69 10.13 25.27
N LEU A 105 9.90 9.73 26.27
CA LEU A 105 10.36 9.67 27.66
C LEU A 105 11.59 8.75 27.82
N ALA A 106 11.55 7.55 27.23
CA ALA A 106 12.67 6.62 27.24
C ALA A 106 13.92 7.17 26.53
N GLU A 107 13.74 7.83 25.37
CA GLU A 107 14.83 8.50 24.65
C GLU A 107 15.47 9.63 25.47
N MET A 108 14.68 10.42 26.19
CA MET A 108 15.18 11.50 27.06
C MET A 108 15.98 10.95 28.25
N ASN A 109 15.53 9.83 28.81
CA ASN A 109 16.26 9.16 29.90
C ASN A 109 17.59 8.58 29.42
N ALA A 110 17.62 7.95 28.24
CA ALA A 110 18.87 7.46 27.64
C ALA A 110 19.88 8.59 27.36
N LYS A 111 19.38 9.80 27.05
CA LYS A 111 20.20 11.01 26.86
C LYS A 111 20.62 11.70 28.17
N GLY A 112 20.19 11.19 29.33
CA GLY A 112 20.52 11.79 30.63
C GLY A 112 19.79 13.09 30.94
N VAL A 113 18.65 13.37 30.29
CA VAL A 113 17.83 14.55 30.60
C VAL A 113 17.30 14.43 32.02
N LYS A 114 17.64 15.40 32.88
CA LYS A 114 17.17 15.44 34.26
C LYS A 114 15.76 16.05 34.32
N PHE A 115 14.88 15.38 35.06
CA PHE A 115 13.54 15.86 35.37
C PHE A 115 13.46 16.19 36.86
N LYS A 116 12.63 17.16 37.24
CA LYS A 116 12.39 17.47 38.66
C LYS A 116 11.66 16.32 39.36
N LYS A 117 10.76 15.66 38.62
CA LYS A 117 10.01 14.49 39.10
C LYS A 117 10.68 13.19 38.67
N PRO A 118 10.57 12.11 39.47
CA PRO A 118 11.11 10.82 39.07
C PRO A 118 10.40 10.28 37.83
N MET A 119 11.15 9.57 36.99
CA MET A 119 10.70 8.97 35.73
C MET A 119 9.39 8.18 35.85
N ARG A 120 9.25 7.40 36.94
CA ARG A 120 8.04 6.60 37.24
C ARG A 120 6.80 7.48 37.38
N HIS A 121 6.93 8.66 37.99
CA HIS A 121 5.81 9.59 38.17
C HIS A 121 5.34 10.13 36.81
N ILE A 122 6.28 10.53 35.95
CA ILE A 122 5.97 11.02 34.59
C ILE A 122 5.32 9.92 33.75
N TYR A 123 5.79 8.68 33.88
CA TYR A 123 5.18 7.52 33.22
C TYR A 123 3.73 7.28 33.64
N LEU A 124 3.42 7.45 34.93
CA LEU A 124 2.05 7.36 35.45
C LEU A 124 1.18 8.53 34.98
N MET A 125 1.72 9.74 34.90
CA MET A 125 1.03 10.89 34.31
C MET A 125 0.68 10.65 32.83
N ILE A 126 1.57 10.01 32.07
CA ILE A 126 1.28 9.57 30.69
C ILE A 126 0.12 8.54 30.67
N LYS A 127 0.13 7.55 31.58
CA LYS A 127 -0.98 6.58 31.72
C LYS A 127 -2.31 7.30 31.96
N GLY A 128 -2.30 8.34 32.79
CA GLY A 128 -3.46 9.18 33.10
C GLY A 128 -3.86 10.18 32.01
N ASN A 129 -3.21 10.18 30.84
CA ASN A 129 -3.49 11.11 29.73
C ASN A 129 -3.35 12.60 30.12
N TYR A 130 -2.44 12.90 31.05
CA TYR A 130 -2.14 14.27 31.47
C TYR A 130 -1.61 15.11 30.31
N PHE A 131 -0.70 14.55 29.52
CA PHE A 131 -0.09 15.21 28.37
C PHE A 131 -0.95 15.07 27.11
N LYS A 132 -1.29 16.18 26.43
CA LYS A 132 -2.05 16.16 25.16
C LYS A 132 -1.23 15.77 23.93
N GLY A 133 0.07 15.52 24.10
CA GLY A 133 0.98 15.07 23.04
C GLY A 133 2.43 15.05 23.51
N LYS A 134 3.36 14.67 22.63
CA LYS A 134 4.80 14.62 22.95
C LYS A 134 5.42 16.00 23.22
N LYS A 135 4.90 17.06 22.56
CA LYS A 135 5.39 18.45 22.73
C LYS A 135 5.29 18.91 24.19
N TYR A 136 4.22 18.53 24.88
CA TYR A 136 4.02 18.91 26.29
C TYR A 136 5.04 18.23 27.22
N LEU A 137 5.45 17.01 26.89
CA LEU A 137 6.48 16.31 27.64
C LEU A 137 7.86 16.97 27.45
N LEU A 138 8.18 17.38 26.22
CA LEU A 138 9.41 18.11 25.90
C LEU A 138 9.43 19.48 26.60
N ALA A 139 8.34 20.24 26.50
CA ALA A 139 8.20 21.54 27.16
C ALA A 139 8.31 21.42 28.69
N MET A 140 7.78 20.35 29.30
CA MET A 140 7.97 20.09 30.73
C MET A 140 9.46 19.91 31.07
N ALA A 141 10.20 19.15 30.27
CA ALA A 141 11.63 18.97 30.49
C ALA A 141 12.46 20.23 30.25
N GLU A 142 12.10 21.07 29.28
CA GLU A 142 12.76 22.35 29.02
C GLU A 142 12.55 23.31 30.20
N ASN A 143 11.31 23.43 30.69
CA ASN A 143 10.98 24.29 31.83
C ASN A 143 11.59 23.79 33.16
N GLU A 144 11.69 22.47 33.34
CA GLU A 144 12.29 21.87 34.54
C GLU A 144 13.83 21.83 34.46
N GLY A 145 14.40 21.66 33.27
CA GLY A 145 15.84 21.58 33.02
C GLY A 145 16.55 22.93 32.89
N GLY A 146 15.79 24.03 32.80
CA GLY A 146 16.32 25.40 32.76
C GLY A 146 16.67 26.01 34.12
N LYS A 147 16.43 25.30 35.23
CA LYS A 147 16.87 25.72 36.57
C LYS A 147 18.19 25.03 36.91
N LYS A 148 19.30 25.65 36.50
CA LYS A 148 20.54 25.59 37.28
C LYS A 148 20.44 26.64 38.38
#